data_AF-A0A7W1YMF6-F1
#
_entry.id   AF-A0A7W1YMF6-F1
#
_cell.length_a   1.000
_cell.length_b   1.000
_cell.length_c   1.000
_cell.angle_alpha   90.00
_cell.angle_beta   90.00
_cell.angle_gamma   90.00
#
_symmetry.space_group_name_H-M   'P 1'
#
loop_
_entity.id
_entity.type
_entity.pdbx_description
1 polymer ?
#
loop_
_entity_poly.entity_id
_entity_poly.type
_entity_poly.pdbx_seq_one_letter_code
_entity_poly.pdbx_strand_id
1 'polypeptide(L)'
;KRQDPEAVMVVLSADHLIRNVAAFNAALQAAVEVARQGFLVTLGITPDEPHTGFGYIQRGSLLREVGVFSAYRVARFVEKPDRGHAEAYLRDGGYSWNAGIFVWRVDAIMQAFQRYMPQLYDQLMAIEARGGPHEPAAFEGVWDQVANTTIDYGVLEQAEQMAVIPVDIGWNDVGDWNTLTSLANSSSAGNVVQANHIHVDTTGTLIYSDGNRLIATVGLENFLVIDTGDVLLIAPRERAQDVKKLVDQLRSHGRSDVL
;
A
#
# COMPACT_ATOMS: atom_id res chain seq x y z
N LYS A 1 -0.78 18.28 16.68
CA LYS A 1 0.07 19.01 17.66
C LYS A 1 -0.55 20.33 18.07
N ARG A 2 -0.75 21.31 17.15
CA ARG A 2 -1.35 22.61 17.50
C ARG A 2 -2.77 22.52 18.09
N GLN A 3 -3.63 21.72 17.46
CA GLN A 3 -5.01 21.55 17.89
C GLN A 3 -5.11 20.56 19.04
N ASP A 4 -4.53 19.38 18.84
CA ASP A 4 -4.46 18.33 19.85
C ASP A 4 -3.13 17.55 19.63
N PRO A 5 -2.23 17.51 20.64
CA PRO A 5 -1.00 16.72 20.57
C PRO A 5 -1.21 15.24 20.88
N GLU A 6 -2.30 14.87 21.57
CA GLU A 6 -2.59 13.49 21.96
C GLU A 6 -3.66 12.83 21.09
N ALA A 7 -4.21 13.58 20.12
CA ALA A 7 -5.14 13.06 19.12
C ALA A 7 -4.60 11.80 18.44
N VAL A 8 -5.50 10.83 18.22
CA VAL A 8 -5.21 9.65 17.42
C VAL A 8 -5.43 9.98 15.95
N MET A 9 -4.41 9.77 15.14
CA MET A 9 -4.42 9.93 13.70
C MET A 9 -4.53 8.57 13.03
N VAL A 10 -5.41 8.48 12.03
CA VAL A 10 -5.53 7.34 11.12
C VAL A 10 -4.96 7.76 9.77
N VAL A 11 -3.98 7.03 9.27
CA VAL A 11 -3.31 7.26 7.99
C VAL A 11 -3.69 6.14 7.04
N LEU A 12 -4.27 6.49 5.89
CA LEU A 12 -4.80 5.57 4.89
C LEU A 12 -4.23 5.94 3.51
N SER A 13 -3.86 4.93 2.72
CA SER A 13 -3.62 5.11 1.28
C SER A 13 -4.93 5.30 0.53
N ALA A 14 -4.94 6.16 -0.47
CA ALA A 14 -6.14 6.52 -1.24
C ALA A 14 -6.48 5.51 -2.36
N ASP A 15 -5.56 4.59 -2.63
CA ASP A 15 -5.55 3.64 -3.75
C ASP A 15 -5.71 2.19 -3.30
N HIS A 16 -6.19 1.93 -2.08
CA HIS A 16 -6.55 0.59 -1.64
C HIS A 16 -8.03 0.28 -1.87
N LEU A 17 -8.33 -0.98 -2.22
CA LEU A 17 -9.67 -1.52 -2.21
C LEU A 17 -9.94 -2.21 -0.86
N ILE A 18 -11.07 -1.89 -0.22
CA ILE A 18 -11.53 -2.55 0.99
C ILE A 18 -12.97 -3.03 0.75
N ARG A 19 -13.16 -4.35 0.66
CA ARG A 19 -14.49 -4.93 0.36
C ARG A 19 -15.40 -4.98 1.59
N ASN A 20 -14.85 -5.28 2.78
CA ASN A 20 -15.63 -5.39 4.01
C ASN A 20 -15.48 -4.14 4.88
N VAL A 21 -16.22 -3.09 4.52
CA VAL A 21 -16.20 -1.78 5.19
C VAL A 21 -16.59 -1.86 6.67
N ALA A 22 -17.54 -2.75 7.02
CA ALA A 22 -17.97 -2.91 8.42
C ALA A 22 -16.86 -3.49 9.31
N ALA A 23 -16.19 -4.56 8.84
CA ALA A 23 -15.04 -5.13 9.55
C ALA A 23 -13.87 -4.14 9.63
N PHE A 24 -13.63 -3.38 8.56
CA PHE A 24 -12.60 -2.35 8.54
C PHE A 24 -12.84 -1.25 9.58
N ASN A 25 -14.06 -0.71 9.65
CA ASN A 25 -14.41 0.29 10.66
C ASN A 25 -14.26 -0.25 12.09
N ALA A 26 -14.67 -1.50 12.33
CA ALA A 26 -14.50 -2.13 13.63
C ALA A 26 -13.01 -2.32 13.99
N ALA A 27 -12.17 -2.70 13.03
CA ALA A 27 -10.73 -2.82 13.20
C ALA A 27 -10.06 -1.46 13.50
N LEU A 28 -10.49 -0.39 12.82
CA LEU A 28 -9.99 0.96 13.10
C LEU A 28 -10.31 1.40 14.54
N GLN A 29 -11.51 1.11 15.04
CA GLN A 29 -11.85 1.41 16.44
C GLN A 29 -10.96 0.64 17.42
N ALA A 30 -10.70 -0.65 17.15
CA ALA A 30 -9.77 -1.44 17.94
C ALA A 30 -8.34 -0.88 17.90
N ALA A 31 -7.88 -0.47 16.71
CA ALA A 31 -6.57 0.17 16.53
C ALA A 31 -6.46 1.49 17.28
N VAL A 32 -7.52 2.32 17.29
CA VAL A 32 -7.58 3.57 18.06
C VAL A 32 -7.43 3.31 19.56
N GLU A 33 -8.07 2.27 20.12
CA GLU A 33 -7.91 1.91 21.53
C GLU A 33 -6.47 1.50 21.88
N VAL A 34 -5.80 0.78 20.99
CA VAL A 34 -4.41 0.34 21.18
C VAL A 34 -3.46 1.53 21.03
N ALA A 35 -3.68 2.39 20.03
CA ALA A 35 -2.90 3.61 19.78
C ALA A 35 -2.96 4.59 20.96
N ARG A 36 -4.11 4.66 21.67
CA ARG A 36 -4.24 5.46 22.90
C ARG A 36 -3.27 5.07 24.01
N GLN A 37 -2.74 3.84 23.97
CA GLN A 37 -1.70 3.38 24.91
C GLN A 37 -0.26 3.73 24.45
N GLY A 38 -0.12 4.54 23.39
CA GLY A 38 1.17 4.99 22.85
C GLY A 38 1.80 4.05 21.81
N PHE A 39 1.10 3.01 21.36
CA PHE A 39 1.60 2.15 20.30
C PHE A 39 1.44 2.78 18.91
N LEU A 40 2.43 2.55 18.04
CA LEU A 40 2.29 2.72 16.60
C LEU A 40 1.61 1.47 16.05
N VAL A 41 0.34 1.58 15.66
CA VAL A 41 -0.50 0.44 15.26
C VAL A 41 -0.58 0.35 13.74
N THR A 42 -0.47 -0.87 13.20
CA THR A 42 -0.75 -1.18 11.79
C THR A 42 -1.78 -2.30 11.67
N LEU A 43 -2.56 -2.30 10.59
CA LEU A 43 -3.43 -3.42 10.24
C LEU A 43 -2.66 -4.42 9.37
N GLY A 44 -2.68 -5.68 9.78
CA GLY A 44 -1.98 -6.77 9.09
C GLY A 44 -2.93 -7.62 8.26
N ILE A 45 -2.61 -7.86 6.99
CA ILE A 45 -3.38 -8.78 6.13
C ILE A 45 -2.75 -10.17 6.19
N THR A 46 -3.55 -11.22 6.21
CA THR A 46 -3.02 -12.58 6.17
C THR A 46 -2.40 -12.84 4.79
N PRO A 47 -1.10 -13.21 4.71
CA PRO A 47 -0.47 -13.55 3.44
C PRO A 47 -1.06 -14.85 2.89
N ASP A 48 -1.40 -14.88 1.62
CA ASP A 48 -1.80 -16.09 0.89
C ASP A 48 -0.77 -16.52 -0.17
N GLU A 49 0.21 -15.66 -0.46
CA GLU A 49 1.33 -15.94 -1.36
C GLU A 49 2.65 -15.26 -0.89
N PRO A 50 3.82 -15.68 -1.39
CA PRO A 50 5.10 -15.07 -1.02
C PRO A 50 5.36 -13.77 -1.84
N HIS A 51 4.52 -12.75 -1.67
CA HIS A 51 4.64 -11.48 -2.38
C HIS A 51 5.89 -10.71 -1.93
N THR A 52 6.74 -10.25 -2.86
CA THR A 52 8.00 -9.53 -2.55
C THR A 52 7.82 -8.00 -2.56
N GLY A 53 6.67 -7.51 -2.99
CA GLY A 53 6.36 -6.08 -3.05
C GLY A 53 5.74 -5.52 -1.77
N PHE A 54 5.42 -6.36 -0.79
CA PHE A 54 4.80 -5.94 0.48
C PHE A 54 5.78 -6.04 1.66
N GLY A 55 5.57 -5.21 2.67
CA GLY A 55 6.19 -5.39 3.97
C GLY A 55 5.57 -6.57 4.73
N TYR A 56 6.37 -7.26 5.54
CA TYR A 56 5.95 -8.37 6.40
C TYR A 56 6.12 -7.99 7.86
N ILE A 57 5.11 -8.28 8.65
CA ILE A 57 5.01 -7.98 10.07
C ILE A 57 4.93 -9.30 10.82
N GLN A 58 5.96 -9.63 11.58
CA GLN A 58 5.95 -10.78 12.47
C GLN A 58 5.20 -10.44 13.76
N ARG A 59 4.17 -11.22 14.07
CA ARG A 59 3.49 -11.13 15.36
C ARG A 59 4.39 -11.61 16.49
N GLY A 60 4.45 -10.82 17.55
CA GLY A 60 5.05 -11.17 18.84
C GLY A 60 3.99 -11.61 19.84
N SER A 61 4.19 -11.26 21.10
CA SER A 61 3.24 -11.57 22.17
C SER A 61 1.91 -10.83 22.00
N LEU A 62 0.82 -11.48 22.42
CA LEU A 62 -0.48 -10.85 22.54
C LEU A 62 -0.39 -9.65 23.51
N LEU A 63 -0.78 -8.47 23.06
CA LEU A 63 -0.90 -7.28 23.90
C LEU A 63 -2.22 -7.27 24.63
N ARG A 64 -3.32 -7.38 23.87
CA ARG A 64 -4.69 -7.37 24.38
C ARG A 64 -5.69 -7.80 23.32
N GLU A 65 -6.89 -8.13 23.79
CA GLU A 65 -8.07 -8.25 22.96
C GLU A 65 -8.90 -6.96 23.02
N VAL A 66 -9.50 -6.60 21.89
CA VAL A 66 -10.41 -5.45 21.75
C VAL A 66 -11.59 -5.89 20.89
N GLY A 67 -12.71 -6.20 21.55
CA GLY A 67 -13.87 -6.81 20.89
C GLY A 67 -13.50 -8.17 20.27
N VAL A 68 -13.66 -8.29 18.95
CA VAL A 68 -13.32 -9.51 18.19
C VAL A 68 -11.88 -9.52 17.66
N PHE A 69 -11.10 -8.46 17.92
CA PHE A 69 -9.74 -8.32 17.41
C PHE A 69 -8.70 -8.58 18.49
N SER A 70 -7.58 -9.19 18.09
CA SER A 70 -6.41 -9.37 18.93
C SER A 70 -5.28 -8.46 18.44
N ALA A 71 -4.75 -7.63 19.33
CA ALA A 71 -3.58 -6.81 19.06
C ALA A 71 -2.34 -7.52 19.58
N TYR A 72 -1.30 -7.61 18.75
CA TYR A 72 -0.02 -8.23 19.07
C TYR A 72 1.08 -7.19 19.06
N ARG A 73 2.13 -7.38 19.86
CA ARG A 73 3.39 -6.66 19.65
C ARG A 73 3.94 -7.03 18.28
N VAL A 74 4.56 -6.08 17.59
CA VAL A 74 5.39 -6.40 16.42
C VAL A 74 6.73 -6.93 16.92
N ALA A 75 7.04 -8.19 16.59
CA ALA A 75 8.34 -8.78 16.90
C ALA A 75 9.40 -8.33 15.88
N ARG A 76 8.99 -8.19 14.62
CA ARG A 76 9.84 -7.75 13.52
C ARG A 76 8.99 -7.15 12.41
N PHE A 77 9.49 -6.09 11.79
CA PHE A 77 8.97 -5.55 10.54
C PHE A 77 10.07 -5.68 9.48
N VAL A 78 9.70 -6.12 8.27
CA VAL A 78 10.63 -6.26 7.13
C VAL A 78 9.96 -5.74 5.87
N GLU A 79 10.47 -4.64 5.31
CA GLU A 79 9.95 -4.08 4.07
C GLU A 79 10.51 -4.83 2.85
N LYS A 80 9.61 -5.31 1.97
CA LYS A 80 9.93 -5.88 0.65
C LYS A 80 11.07 -6.93 0.67
N PRO A 81 10.87 -8.07 1.36
CA PRO A 81 11.87 -9.13 1.42
C PRO A 81 12.13 -9.75 0.04
N ASP A 82 13.27 -10.43 -0.11
CA ASP A 82 13.48 -11.30 -1.26
C ASP A 82 12.51 -12.50 -1.25
N ARG A 83 12.41 -13.18 -2.40
CA ARG A 83 11.47 -14.30 -2.59
C ARG A 83 11.67 -15.43 -1.57
N GLY A 84 12.93 -15.76 -1.26
CA GLY A 84 13.24 -16.87 -0.34
C GLY A 84 12.78 -16.57 1.09
N HIS A 85 12.96 -15.32 1.54
CA HIS A 85 12.42 -14.85 2.81
C HIS A 85 10.90 -14.80 2.81
N ALA A 86 10.26 -14.32 1.75
CA ALA A 86 8.80 -14.30 1.65
C ALA A 86 8.18 -15.72 1.72
N GLU A 87 8.78 -16.69 1.05
CA GLU A 87 8.40 -18.12 1.14
C GLU A 87 8.60 -18.69 2.55
N ALA A 88 9.69 -18.31 3.23
CA ALA A 88 9.91 -18.71 4.61
C ALA A 88 8.84 -18.13 5.55
N TYR A 89 8.52 -16.84 5.42
CA TYR A 89 7.49 -16.18 6.25
C TYR A 89 6.11 -16.81 6.08
N LEU A 90 5.75 -17.19 4.85
CA LEU A 90 4.50 -17.89 4.59
C LEU A 90 4.46 -19.28 5.25
N ARG A 91 5.56 -20.05 5.20
CA ARG A 91 5.67 -21.36 5.86
C ARG A 91 5.65 -21.27 7.38
N ASP A 92 6.39 -20.32 7.95
CA ASP A 92 6.52 -20.17 9.39
C ASP A 92 5.17 -19.76 10.02
N GLY A 93 4.33 -19.06 9.25
CA GLY A 93 3.11 -18.46 9.77
C GLY A 93 3.44 -17.37 10.79
N GLY A 94 2.43 -16.82 11.46
CA GLY A 94 2.69 -15.71 12.40
C GLY A 94 2.95 -14.35 11.74
N TYR A 95 3.10 -14.30 10.41
CA TYR A 95 3.30 -13.06 9.65
C TYR A 95 1.99 -12.47 9.12
N SER A 96 2.01 -11.16 8.91
CA SER A 96 0.99 -10.39 8.20
C SER A 96 1.64 -9.47 7.17
N TRP A 97 1.01 -9.24 6.03
CA TRP A 97 1.41 -8.15 5.15
C TRP A 97 1.07 -6.80 5.76
N ASN A 98 1.95 -5.83 5.57
CA ASN A 98 1.71 -4.43 5.90
C ASN A 98 0.74 -3.82 4.88
N ALA A 99 -0.47 -3.46 5.33
CA ALA A 99 -1.49 -2.87 4.48
C ALA A 99 -1.29 -1.36 4.21
N GLY A 100 -0.22 -0.73 4.71
CA GLY A 100 -0.04 0.73 4.65
C GLY A 100 -1.11 1.52 5.43
N ILE A 101 -1.81 0.86 6.35
CA ILE A 101 -2.86 1.46 7.19
C ILE A 101 -2.31 1.61 8.59
N PHE A 102 -2.18 2.86 9.05
CA PHE A 102 -1.54 3.17 10.32
C PHE A 102 -2.44 3.95 11.27
N VAL A 103 -2.33 3.68 12.56
CA VAL A 103 -3.07 4.36 13.62
C VAL A 103 -2.14 4.64 14.80
N TRP A 104 -1.99 5.91 15.18
CA TRP A 104 -1.12 6.32 16.28
C TRP A 104 -1.52 7.67 16.87
N ARG A 105 -1.09 7.95 18.10
CA ARG A 105 -1.18 9.31 18.66
C ARG A 105 -0.18 10.23 17.97
N VAL A 106 -0.53 11.50 17.83
CA VAL A 106 0.33 12.51 17.20
C VAL A 106 1.64 12.68 17.95
N ASP A 107 1.64 12.71 19.28
CA ASP A 107 2.86 12.79 20.07
C ASP A 107 3.76 11.56 19.91
N ALA A 108 3.18 10.35 19.86
CA ALA A 108 3.90 9.10 19.68
C ALA A 108 4.67 9.05 18.35
N ILE A 109 4.02 9.43 17.24
CA ILE A 109 4.71 9.47 15.94
C ILE A 109 5.75 10.60 15.88
N MET A 110 5.52 11.75 16.51
CA MET A 110 6.52 12.81 16.59
C MET A 110 7.75 12.40 17.42
N GLN A 111 7.57 11.66 18.52
CA GLN A 111 8.68 11.07 19.27
C GLN A 111 9.45 10.05 18.44
N ALA A 112 8.74 9.24 17.65
CA ALA A 112 9.37 8.29 16.74
C ALA A 112 10.20 9.01 15.65
N PHE A 113 9.67 10.08 15.05
CA PHE A 113 10.46 10.92 14.14
C PHE A 113 11.67 11.52 14.83
N GLN A 114 11.53 12.05 16.04
CA GLN A 114 12.66 12.61 16.77
C GLN A 114 13.76 11.57 17.03
N ARG A 115 13.38 10.32 17.30
CA ARG A 115 14.33 9.23 17.61
C ARG A 115 14.96 8.61 16.36
N TYR A 116 14.16 8.30 15.34
CA TYR A 116 14.60 7.49 14.19
C TYR A 116 14.82 8.32 12.91
N MET A 117 14.22 9.51 12.83
CA MET A 117 14.35 10.43 11.69
C MET A 117 14.61 11.88 12.16
N PRO A 118 15.66 12.14 12.96
CA PRO A 118 15.85 13.44 13.64
C PRO A 118 15.91 14.62 12.66
N GLN A 119 16.51 14.43 11.47
CA GLN A 119 16.54 15.47 10.44
C GLN A 119 15.12 15.84 9.95
N LEU A 120 14.26 14.84 9.71
CA LEU A 120 12.86 15.07 9.34
C LEU A 120 12.12 15.77 10.49
N TYR A 121 12.34 15.36 11.73
CA TYR A 121 11.74 16.01 12.89
C TYR A 121 12.11 17.51 12.95
N ASP A 122 13.39 17.85 12.79
CA ASP A 122 13.85 19.24 12.79
C ASP A 122 13.24 20.05 11.63
N GLN A 123 13.13 19.45 10.44
CA GLN A 123 12.48 20.05 9.27
C GLN A 123 10.99 20.32 9.53
N LEU A 124 10.26 19.36 10.11
CA LEU A 124 8.86 19.54 10.50
C LEU A 124 8.70 20.65 11.55
N MET A 125 9.62 20.73 12.51
CA MET A 125 9.62 21.79 13.52
C MET A 125 9.96 23.16 12.93
N ALA A 126 10.80 23.23 11.89
CA ALA A 126 11.09 24.46 11.16
C ALA A 126 9.87 24.96 10.37
N ILE A 127 9.15 24.07 9.67
CA ILE A 127 7.88 24.38 8.99
C ILE A 127 6.86 24.90 10.01
N GLU A 128 6.75 24.22 11.15
CA GLU A 128 5.86 24.62 12.23
C GLU A 128 6.18 26.02 12.76
N ALA A 129 7.46 26.36 12.94
CA ALA A 129 7.88 27.69 13.40
C ALA A 129 7.57 28.81 12.39
N ARG A 130 7.44 28.47 11.10
CA ARG A 130 7.17 29.42 10.00
C ARG A 130 5.68 29.60 9.66
N GLY A 131 4.77 29.09 10.48
CA GLY A 131 3.33 29.22 10.25
C GLY A 131 2.61 27.88 10.06
N GLY A 132 3.37 26.79 9.84
CA GLY A 132 2.83 25.43 9.75
C GLY A 132 2.23 25.10 8.38
N PRO A 133 1.43 24.04 8.27
CA PRO A 133 1.04 23.46 6.99
C PRO A 133 0.10 24.33 6.14
N HIS A 134 -0.48 25.40 6.70
CA HIS A 134 -1.36 26.32 5.99
C HIS A 134 -0.62 27.54 5.40
N GLU A 135 0.69 27.63 5.60
CA GLU A 135 1.54 28.70 5.08
C GLU A 135 2.49 28.12 4.02
N PRO A 136 2.23 28.31 2.71
CA PRO A 136 3.09 27.77 1.64
C PRO A 136 4.56 28.17 1.79
N ALA A 137 4.82 29.40 2.23
CA ALA A 137 6.18 29.89 2.46
C ALA A 137 6.92 29.14 3.58
N ALA A 138 6.21 28.42 4.47
CA ALA A 138 6.83 27.62 5.51
C ALA A 138 7.63 26.43 4.96
N PHE A 139 7.27 25.95 3.76
CA PHE A 139 7.92 24.81 3.09
C PHE A 139 9.12 25.21 2.23
N GLU A 140 9.23 26.48 1.85
CA GLU A 140 10.29 26.97 0.96
C GLU A 140 11.68 26.72 1.53
N GLY A 141 12.52 26.06 0.72
CA GLY A 141 13.88 25.65 1.06
C GLY A 141 13.99 24.48 2.05
N VAL A 142 12.91 24.14 2.77
CA VAL A 142 12.88 22.96 3.66
C VAL A 142 12.53 21.71 2.87
N TRP A 143 11.51 21.78 2.01
CA TRP A 143 10.98 20.63 1.28
C TRP A 143 12.03 19.93 0.40
N ASP A 144 12.85 20.70 -0.32
CA ASP A 144 13.88 20.16 -1.21
C ASP A 144 14.99 19.38 -0.47
N GLN A 145 15.09 19.57 0.86
CA GLN A 145 16.06 18.90 1.71
C GLN A 145 15.46 17.66 2.40
N VAL A 146 14.16 17.42 2.28
CA VAL A 146 13.51 16.26 2.87
C VAL A 146 13.95 15.02 2.09
N ALA A 147 14.53 14.05 2.79
CA ALA A 147 14.95 12.81 2.16
C ALA A 147 13.74 12.04 1.60
N ASN A 148 13.87 11.56 0.37
CA ASN A 148 12.87 10.68 -0.25
C ASN A 148 12.97 9.27 0.36
N THR A 149 12.14 9.00 1.36
CA THR A 149 12.07 7.72 2.08
C THR A 149 10.64 7.42 2.51
N THR A 150 10.37 6.20 2.97
CA THR A 150 9.05 5.79 3.47
C THR A 150 9.02 5.75 5.00
N ILE A 151 7.82 5.77 5.55
CA ILE A 151 7.61 5.60 7.00
C ILE A 151 8.04 4.20 7.47
N ASP A 152 7.93 3.20 6.60
CA ASP A 152 8.29 1.81 6.87
C ASP A 152 9.78 1.69 7.20
N TYR A 153 10.65 2.20 6.32
CA TYR A 153 12.10 2.24 6.55
C TYR A 153 12.50 3.23 7.64
N GLY A 154 11.89 4.43 7.63
CA GLY A 154 12.30 5.53 8.49
C GLY A 154 11.94 5.33 9.96
N VAL A 155 10.84 4.61 10.24
CA VAL A 155 10.32 4.44 11.60
C VAL A 155 10.00 2.98 11.90
N LEU A 156 9.19 2.31 11.08
CA LEU A 156 8.54 1.05 11.48
C LEU A 156 9.51 -0.13 11.62
N GLU A 157 10.55 -0.21 10.80
CA GLU A 157 11.60 -1.24 10.94
C GLU A 157 12.41 -1.12 12.24
N GLN A 158 12.40 0.05 12.88
CA GLN A 158 13.22 0.35 14.05
C GLN A 158 12.39 0.56 15.32
N ALA A 159 11.08 0.72 15.22
CA ALA A 159 10.23 1.12 16.33
C ALA A 159 9.96 -0.03 17.32
N GLU A 160 10.34 0.18 18.58
CA GLU A 160 10.15 -0.79 19.67
C GLU A 160 8.70 -0.90 20.18
N GLN A 161 7.90 0.18 20.06
CA GLN A 161 6.54 0.26 20.57
C GLN A 161 5.50 0.18 19.45
N MET A 162 5.55 -0.93 18.72
CA MET A 162 4.62 -1.22 17.62
C MET A 162 3.63 -2.32 17.95
N ALA A 163 2.43 -2.20 17.40
CA ALA A 163 1.41 -3.22 17.46
C ALA A 163 0.83 -3.54 16.07
N VAL A 164 0.43 -4.79 15.86
CA VAL A 164 -0.28 -5.24 14.68
C VAL A 164 -1.61 -5.84 15.08
N ILE A 165 -2.66 -5.47 14.34
CA ILE A 165 -3.97 -6.11 14.43
C ILE A 165 -4.19 -6.86 13.10
N PRO A 166 -4.11 -8.21 13.12
CA PRO A 166 -4.44 -9.01 11.95
C PRO A 166 -5.92 -8.88 11.63
N VAL A 167 -6.26 -8.67 10.37
CA VAL A 167 -7.63 -8.45 9.92
C VAL A 167 -7.95 -9.19 8.63
N ASP A 168 -9.22 -9.51 8.45
CA ASP A 168 -9.82 -9.89 7.17
C ASP A 168 -10.87 -8.83 6.80
N ILE A 169 -10.47 -7.92 5.91
CA ILE A 169 -11.30 -6.79 5.45
C ILE A 169 -11.53 -6.84 3.93
N GLY A 170 -11.15 -7.94 3.27
CA GLY A 170 -11.08 -8.03 1.82
C GLY A 170 -10.23 -6.91 1.22
N TRP A 171 -9.06 -6.66 1.83
CA TRP A 171 -8.10 -5.66 1.37
C TRP A 171 -7.43 -6.09 0.08
N ASN A 172 -7.15 -5.12 -0.78
CA ASN A 172 -6.29 -5.30 -1.92
C ASN A 172 -5.58 -3.99 -2.27
N ASP A 173 -4.27 -4.07 -2.53
CA ASP A 173 -3.48 -3.00 -3.13
C ASP A 173 -3.81 -2.88 -4.63
N VAL A 174 -4.54 -1.84 -5.03
CA VAL A 174 -5.00 -1.65 -6.42
C VAL A 174 -3.82 -1.38 -7.38
N GLY A 175 -2.59 -1.29 -6.86
CA GLY A 175 -1.35 -1.26 -7.65
C GLY A 175 -1.08 -2.51 -8.50
N ASP A 176 -1.78 -3.63 -8.28
CA ASP A 176 -1.72 -4.81 -9.14
C ASP A 176 -2.89 -4.85 -10.15
N TRP A 177 -2.59 -4.97 -11.45
CA TRP A 177 -3.60 -5.17 -12.50
C TRP A 177 -4.44 -6.45 -12.29
N ASN A 178 -3.92 -7.39 -11.50
CA ASN A 178 -4.66 -8.57 -11.03
C ASN A 178 -5.88 -8.21 -10.17
N THR A 179 -5.88 -7.02 -9.57
CA THR A 179 -6.96 -6.53 -8.70
C THR A 179 -8.14 -6.04 -9.51
N LEU A 180 -7.88 -5.33 -10.61
CA LEU A 180 -8.92 -4.91 -11.56
C LEU A 180 -9.66 -6.11 -12.17
N THR A 181 -8.95 -7.23 -12.38
CA THR A 181 -9.55 -8.48 -12.85
C THR A 181 -10.52 -9.09 -11.83
N SER A 182 -10.26 -8.95 -10.53
CA SER A 182 -11.17 -9.42 -9.46
C SER A 182 -12.41 -8.53 -9.26
N LEU A 183 -12.40 -7.32 -9.84
CA LEU A 183 -13.46 -6.32 -9.71
C LEU A 183 -14.41 -6.31 -10.90
N ALA A 184 -13.94 -6.70 -12.08
CA ALA A 184 -14.73 -6.71 -13.29
C ALA A 184 -15.32 -8.11 -13.58
N ASN A 185 -16.52 -8.12 -14.19
CA ASN A 185 -17.26 -9.35 -14.48
C ASN A 185 -16.41 -10.28 -15.36
N SER A 186 -16.02 -11.43 -14.81
CA SER A 186 -15.27 -12.44 -15.53
C SER A 186 -16.18 -13.12 -16.57
N SER A 187 -15.66 -13.35 -17.78
CA SER A 187 -16.33 -14.21 -18.75
C SER A 187 -16.05 -15.69 -18.47
N SER A 188 -16.73 -16.60 -19.18
CA SER A 188 -16.62 -18.05 -19.00
C SER A 188 -15.21 -18.65 -19.22
N ALA A 189 -14.26 -17.87 -19.75
CA ALA A 189 -12.87 -18.30 -20.00
C ALA A 189 -11.85 -17.65 -19.04
N GLY A 190 -12.31 -16.99 -17.97
CA GLY A 190 -11.46 -16.27 -17.02
C GLY A 190 -10.86 -14.97 -17.56
N ASN A 191 -11.33 -14.51 -18.73
CA ASN A 191 -10.98 -13.18 -19.23
C ASN A 191 -11.76 -12.12 -18.48
N VAL A 192 -11.15 -10.94 -18.37
CA VAL A 192 -11.81 -9.75 -17.86
C VAL A 192 -11.79 -8.71 -18.94
N VAL A 193 -12.98 -8.25 -19.33
CA VAL A 193 -13.16 -7.44 -20.53
C VAL A 193 -13.96 -6.19 -20.19
N GLN A 194 -13.32 -5.04 -20.37
CA GLN A 194 -13.96 -3.73 -20.41
C GLN A 194 -13.48 -3.03 -21.69
N ALA A 195 -13.93 -3.52 -22.84
CA ALA A 195 -13.59 -3.02 -24.17
C ALA A 195 -14.57 -3.54 -25.22
N ASN A 196 -14.55 -2.94 -26.42
CA ASN A 196 -15.11 -3.57 -27.61
C ASN A 196 -14.17 -4.69 -28.07
N HIS A 197 -14.44 -5.95 -27.67
CA HIS A 197 -13.51 -7.07 -27.83
C HIS A 197 -14.13 -8.28 -28.51
N ILE A 198 -13.39 -8.88 -29.44
CA ILE A 198 -13.67 -10.20 -30.02
C ILE A 198 -12.45 -11.11 -29.83
N HIS A 199 -12.68 -12.41 -29.67
CA HIS A 199 -11.58 -13.35 -29.50
C HIS A 199 -11.82 -14.73 -30.10
N VAL A 200 -10.70 -15.40 -30.37
CA VAL A 200 -10.60 -16.84 -30.65
C VAL A 200 -9.53 -17.39 -29.70
N ASP A 201 -9.85 -18.44 -28.94
CA ASP A 201 -8.89 -19.12 -28.04
C ASP A 201 -8.07 -18.15 -27.16
N THR A 202 -8.75 -17.21 -26.48
CA THR A 202 -8.11 -16.26 -25.55
C THR A 202 -8.55 -16.59 -24.13
N THR A 203 -7.60 -16.73 -23.20
CA THR A 203 -7.88 -17.13 -21.81
C THR A 203 -7.05 -16.36 -20.80
N GLY A 204 -7.58 -16.16 -19.58
CA GLY A 204 -6.86 -15.53 -18.47
C GLY A 204 -6.37 -14.10 -18.71
N THR A 205 -6.87 -13.43 -19.77
CA THR A 205 -6.37 -12.13 -20.23
C THR A 205 -7.25 -10.98 -19.72
N LEU A 206 -6.63 -9.87 -19.30
CA LEU A 206 -7.31 -8.60 -19.03
C LEU A 206 -7.29 -7.75 -20.30
N ILE A 207 -8.46 -7.36 -20.79
CA ILE A 207 -8.64 -6.46 -21.92
C ILE A 207 -9.41 -5.22 -21.46
N TYR A 208 -8.76 -4.07 -21.50
CA TYR A 208 -9.33 -2.79 -21.11
C TYR A 208 -9.17 -1.78 -22.25
N SER A 209 -10.23 -1.05 -22.56
CA SER A 209 -10.18 0.13 -23.42
C SER A 209 -11.11 1.22 -22.88
N ASP A 210 -10.64 2.46 -22.82
CA ASP A 210 -11.49 3.63 -22.55
C ASP A 210 -12.08 4.24 -23.83
N GLY A 211 -11.68 3.73 -25.00
CA GLY A 211 -12.17 4.11 -26.31
C GLY A 211 -13.16 3.11 -26.91
N ASN A 212 -13.45 3.27 -28.21
CA ASN A 212 -14.36 2.40 -28.96
C ASN A 212 -13.62 1.50 -29.99
N ARG A 213 -12.29 1.43 -29.92
CA ARG A 213 -11.48 0.61 -30.82
C ARG A 213 -11.84 -0.86 -30.62
N LEU A 214 -12.09 -1.58 -31.72
CA LEU A 214 -12.25 -3.03 -31.67
C LEU A 214 -10.89 -3.68 -31.38
N ILE A 215 -10.81 -4.42 -30.29
CA ILE A 215 -9.67 -5.25 -29.93
C ILE A 215 -9.99 -6.68 -30.36
N ALA A 216 -9.12 -7.30 -31.15
CA ALA A 216 -9.27 -8.68 -31.61
C ALA A 216 -8.06 -9.51 -31.16
N THR A 217 -8.29 -10.62 -30.46
CA THR A 217 -7.22 -11.51 -29.96
C THR A 217 -7.40 -12.94 -30.45
N VAL A 218 -6.29 -13.61 -30.76
CA VAL A 218 -6.28 -15.03 -31.21
C VAL A 218 -5.16 -15.76 -30.48
N GLY A 219 -5.48 -16.83 -29.74
CA GLY A 219 -4.48 -17.66 -29.05
C GLY A 219 -3.76 -16.95 -27.89
N LEU A 220 -4.36 -15.91 -27.29
CA LEU A 220 -3.72 -15.07 -26.29
C LEU A 220 -4.00 -15.59 -24.88
N GLU A 221 -2.95 -15.90 -24.12
CA GLU A 221 -3.08 -16.51 -22.80
C GLU A 221 -2.34 -15.71 -21.73
N ASN A 222 -3.03 -15.30 -20.66
CA ASN A 222 -2.45 -14.60 -19.51
C ASN A 222 -1.72 -13.30 -19.86
N PHE A 223 -2.34 -12.45 -20.70
CA PHE A 223 -1.83 -11.11 -21.02
C PHE A 223 -2.66 -9.98 -20.39
N LEU A 224 -2.06 -8.80 -20.36
CA LEU A 224 -2.71 -7.51 -20.20
C LEU A 224 -2.75 -6.84 -21.59
N VAL A 225 -3.91 -6.35 -21.99
CA VAL A 225 -4.13 -5.52 -23.18
C VAL A 225 -4.88 -4.27 -22.73
N ILE A 226 -4.17 -3.16 -22.57
CA ILE A 226 -4.69 -1.90 -22.04
C ILE A 226 -4.57 -0.82 -23.13
N ASP A 227 -5.70 -0.34 -23.63
CA ASP A 227 -5.80 0.66 -24.69
C ASP A 227 -6.41 1.95 -24.10
N THR A 228 -5.58 2.95 -23.80
CA THR A 228 -6.01 4.21 -23.17
C THR A 228 -5.55 5.39 -23.99
N GLY A 229 -6.46 6.23 -24.45
CA GLY A 229 -6.13 7.46 -25.20
C GLY A 229 -5.08 7.24 -26.31
N ASP A 230 -3.83 7.65 -26.03
CA ASP A 230 -2.70 7.60 -26.95
C ASP A 230 -1.75 6.40 -26.77
N VAL A 231 -2.02 5.51 -25.81
CA VAL A 231 -1.13 4.39 -25.42
C VAL A 231 -1.85 3.04 -25.49
N LEU A 232 -1.18 2.08 -26.12
CA LEU A 232 -1.54 0.66 -26.05
C LEU A 232 -0.42 -0.09 -25.32
N LEU A 233 -0.74 -0.65 -24.16
CA LEU A 233 0.13 -1.53 -23.40
C LEU A 233 -0.29 -2.99 -23.63
N ILE A 234 0.68 -3.81 -24.04
CA ILE A 234 0.53 -5.27 -24.12
C ILE A 234 1.67 -5.89 -23.33
N ALA A 235 1.35 -6.68 -22.31
CA ALA A 235 2.35 -7.33 -21.46
C ALA A 235 1.85 -8.68 -20.93
N PRO A 236 2.74 -9.67 -20.72
CA PRO A 236 2.39 -10.84 -19.92
C PRO A 236 1.93 -10.41 -18.53
N ARG A 237 0.87 -11.02 -18.03
CA ARG A 237 0.27 -10.70 -16.72
C ARG A 237 1.26 -10.86 -15.57
N GLU A 238 2.11 -11.88 -15.62
CA GLU A 238 3.18 -12.11 -14.62
C GLU A 238 4.24 -10.99 -14.59
N ARG A 239 4.33 -10.18 -15.65
CA ARG A 239 5.29 -9.07 -15.78
C ARG A 239 4.63 -7.70 -15.63
N ALA A 240 3.42 -7.64 -15.07
CA ALA A 240 2.69 -6.39 -14.85
C ALA A 240 3.54 -5.31 -14.12
N GLN A 241 4.37 -5.73 -13.17
CA GLN A 241 5.26 -4.83 -12.41
C GLN A 241 6.36 -4.17 -13.28
N ASP A 242 6.70 -4.76 -14.43
CA ASP A 242 7.70 -4.19 -15.34
C ASP A 242 7.19 -2.94 -16.08
N VAL A 243 5.91 -2.61 -16.02
CA VAL A 243 5.34 -1.37 -16.60
C VAL A 243 6.05 -0.13 -16.05
N LYS A 244 6.52 -0.16 -14.80
CA LYS A 244 7.33 0.92 -14.22
C LYS A 244 8.60 1.20 -15.03
N LYS A 245 9.24 0.17 -15.60
CA LYS A 245 10.42 0.33 -16.45
C LYS A 245 10.09 1.09 -17.72
N LEU A 246 8.89 0.93 -18.27
CA LEU A 246 8.42 1.70 -19.43
C LEU A 246 8.16 3.16 -19.05
N VAL A 247 7.55 3.41 -17.90
CA VAL A 247 7.36 4.78 -17.36
C VAL A 247 8.70 5.50 -17.20
N ASP A 248 9.70 4.83 -16.62
CA ASP A 248 11.04 5.38 -16.45
C ASP A 248 11.71 5.70 -17.80
N GLN A 249 11.54 4.83 -18.80
CA GLN A 249 12.02 5.08 -20.16
C GLN A 249 11.29 6.25 -20.84
N LEU A 250 9.97 6.36 -20.72
CA LEU A 250 9.21 7.47 -21.30
C LEU A 250 9.68 8.81 -20.71
N ARG A 251 9.90 8.87 -19.39
CA ARG A 251 10.50 10.05 -18.72
C ARG A 251 11.87 10.38 -19.27
N SER A 252 12.75 9.38 -19.45
CA SER A 252 14.10 9.62 -19.97
C SER A 252 14.11 10.12 -21.43
N HIS A 253 13.06 9.82 -22.20
CA HIS A 253 12.88 10.28 -23.57
C HIS A 253 12.04 11.56 -23.69
N GLY A 254 11.67 12.18 -22.56
CA GLY A 254 10.87 13.42 -22.54
C GLY A 254 9.41 13.23 -22.98
N ARG A 255 8.90 11.99 -22.97
CA ARG A 255 7.53 11.63 -23.36
C ARG A 255 6.57 11.65 -22.18
N SER A 256 6.54 12.77 -21.46
CA SER A 256 5.62 12.95 -20.31
C SER A 256 4.17 13.18 -20.74
N ASP A 257 3.93 13.40 -22.04
CA ASP A 257 2.61 13.57 -22.66
C ASP A 257 1.74 12.31 -22.60
N VAL A 258 2.34 11.14 -22.39
CA VAL A 258 1.71 9.82 -22.45
C VAL A 258 1.87 9.02 -21.14
N LEU A 259 2.20 9.72 -20.05
CA LEU A 259 2.37 9.15 -18.70
C LEU A 259 1.11 9.29 -17.85
#